data_AF-A0A3S5FBT2-F1
#
_entry.id   AF-A0A3S5FBT2-F1
#
_cell.length_a   1.000
_cell.length_b   1.000
_cell.length_c   1.000
_cell.angle_alpha   90.00
_cell.angle_beta   90.00
_cell.angle_gamma   90.00
#
_symmetry.space_group_name_H-M   'P 1'
#
loop_
_entity.id
_entity.type
_entity.pdbx_description
1 polymer ?
#
loop_
_entity_poly.entity_id
_entity_poly.type
_entity_poly.pdbx_seq_one_letter_code
_entity_poly.pdbx_strand_id
1 'polypeptide(L)'
;MNLLFTLFTSFLGVQHPPTKLLSSEEVFDKATGKPQIDLIRNHLISEGRLADQATLRILNETATILRSEKNMLDLEAPITGTLS
;
A
#
# COMPACT_ATOMS: atom_id res chain seq x y z
N MET A 1 9.64 12.75 -23.56
CA MET A 1 9.81 11.34 -23.12
C MET A 1 9.03 10.41 -24.04
N ASN A 2 9.24 10.59 -25.35
CA ASN A 2 9.81 9.64 -26.31
C ASN A 2 9.02 8.35 -26.53
N LEU A 3 8.18 8.39 -27.57
CA LEU A 3 7.43 7.29 -28.18
C LEU A 3 8.25 6.00 -28.35
N LEU A 4 9.56 6.13 -28.62
CA LEU A 4 10.51 5.03 -28.76
C LEU A 4 10.70 4.21 -27.46
N PHE A 5 10.70 4.87 -26.30
CA PHE A 5 10.81 4.20 -25.00
C PHE A 5 9.55 3.38 -24.72
N THR A 6 8.36 3.96 -24.94
CA THR A 6 7.07 3.29 -24.78
C THR A 6 6.96 2.07 -25.69
N LEU A 7 7.25 2.22 -26.99
CA LEU A 7 7.23 1.12 -27.97
C LEU A 7 8.19 -0.03 -27.60
N PHE A 8 9.39 0.30 -27.13
CA PHE A 8 10.39 -0.70 -26.75
C PHE A 8 9.98 -1.49 -25.49
N THR A 9 9.46 -0.82 -24.46
CA THR A 9 8.98 -1.48 -23.23
C THR A 9 7.73 -2.35 -23.48
N SER A 10 6.79 -1.90 -24.32
CA SER A 10 5.62 -2.68 -24.69
C SER A 10 5.99 -3.93 -25.49
N PHE A 11 7.01 -3.84 -26.36
CA PHE A 11 7.54 -4.98 -27.11
C PHE A 11 8.20 -6.03 -26.19
N LEU A 12 8.81 -5.60 -25.08
CA LEU A 12 9.43 -6.48 -24.07
C LEU A 12 8.47 -6.96 -22.97
N GLY A 13 7.19 -6.58 -23.03
CA GLY A 13 6.18 -7.00 -22.04
C GLY A 13 6.32 -6.36 -20.65
N VAL A 14 7.11 -5.30 -20.51
CA VAL A 14 7.32 -4.60 -19.24
C VAL A 14 6.14 -3.69 -18.96
N GLN A 15 5.50 -3.85 -17.80
CA GLN A 15 4.39 -2.99 -17.37
C GLN A 15 4.90 -1.62 -16.96
N HIS A 16 4.18 -0.56 -17.34
CA HIS A 16 4.51 0.81 -16.96
C HIS A 16 4.02 1.13 -15.55
N PRO A 17 4.80 1.89 -14.75
CA PRO A 17 4.33 2.39 -13.47
C PRO A 17 3.08 3.27 -13.61
N PRO A 18 2.08 3.14 -12.71
CA PRO A 18 0.96 4.05 -12.62
C PRO A 18 1.44 5.49 -12.38
N THR A 19 0.98 6.42 -13.21
CA THR A 19 1.26 7.85 -13.02
C THR A 19 0.32 8.49 -11.99
N LYS A 20 -0.85 7.87 -11.77
CA LYS A 20 -1.87 8.36 -10.84
C LYS A 20 -1.41 8.10 -9.40
N LEU A 21 -1.47 9.15 -8.59
CA LEU A 21 -1.37 9.04 -7.14
C LEU A 21 -2.70 8.59 -6.57
N LEU A 22 -2.69 7.58 -5.69
CA LEU A 22 -3.89 7.21 -4.95
C LEU A 22 -4.17 8.26 -3.87
N SER A 23 -5.37 8.85 -3.94
CA SER A 23 -5.82 9.85 -2.99
C SER A 23 -6.24 9.23 -1.65
N SER A 24 -6.36 10.05 -0.61
CA SER A 24 -6.82 9.55 0.71
C SER A 24 -8.25 9.00 0.67
N GLU A 25 -9.09 9.45 -0.27
CA GLU A 25 -10.47 8.94 -0.40
C GLU A 25 -10.51 7.56 -1.06
N GLU A 26 -9.53 7.23 -1.90
CA GLU A 26 -9.41 5.93 -2.55
C GLU A 26 -8.72 4.92 -1.65
N VAL A 27 -7.75 5.37 -0.85
CA VAL A 27 -6.99 4.50 0.06
C VAL A 27 -7.85 4.01 1.22
N PHE A 28 -8.76 4.84 1.73
CA PHE A 28 -9.57 4.51 2.91
C PHE A 28 -11.04 4.30 2.55
N ASP A 29 -11.60 3.18 2.98
CA ASP A 29 -13.02 2.90 2.78
C ASP A 29 -13.89 3.88 3.59
N LYS A 30 -14.90 4.46 2.94
CA LYS A 30 -15.82 5.45 3.53
C LYS A 30 -16.72 4.83 4.61
N ALA A 31 -17.02 3.53 4.51
CA ALA A 31 -17.88 2.84 5.47
C ALA A 31 -17.13 2.42 6.73
N THR A 32 -15.97 1.77 6.57
CA THR A 32 -15.19 1.24 7.70
C THR A 32 -14.13 2.21 8.23
N GLY A 33 -13.74 3.21 7.45
CA GLY A 33 -12.63 4.12 7.75
C GLY A 33 -11.25 3.47 7.66
N LYS A 34 -11.17 2.17 7.32
CA LYS A 34 -9.92 1.40 7.27
C LYS A 34 -9.24 1.47 5.90
N PRO A 35 -7.91 1.31 5.83
CA PRO A 35 -7.20 1.26 4.56
C PRO A 35 -7.57 0.00 3.75
N GLN A 36 -7.82 0.17 2.46
CA GLN A 36 -8.14 -0.90 1.53
C GLN A 36 -6.87 -1.65 1.10
N ILE A 37 -6.49 -2.68 1.87
CA ILE A 37 -5.18 -3.36 1.76
C ILE A 37 -4.91 -3.94 0.36
N ASP A 38 -5.90 -4.58 -0.27
CA ASP A 38 -5.70 -5.20 -1.59
C ASP A 38 -5.45 -4.15 -2.69
N LEU A 39 -6.17 -3.02 -2.63
CA LEU A 39 -5.99 -1.91 -3.55
C LEU A 39 -4.59 -1.30 -3.39
N ILE A 40 -4.18 -1.03 -2.15
CA ILE A 40 -2.86 -0.48 -1.85
C ILE A 40 -1.76 -1.45 -2.28
N ARG A 41 -1.89 -2.74 -1.97
CA ARG A 41 -0.94 -3.79 -2.36
C ARG A 41 -0.73 -3.81 -3.86
N ASN A 42 -1.81 -3.88 -4.65
CA ASN A 42 -1.73 -3.96 -6.11
C ASN A 42 -1.11 -2.70 -6.71
N HIS A 43 -1.42 -1.53 -6.15
CA HIS A 43 -0.85 -0.26 -6.58
C HIS A 43 0.65 -0.16 -6.28
N LEU A 44 1.10 -0.62 -5.11
CA LEU A 44 2.52 -0.61 -4.75
C LEU A 44 3.32 -1.66 -5.53
N ILE A 45 2.76 -2.85 -5.80
CA ILE A 45 3.38 -3.88 -6.66
C ILE A 45 3.63 -3.32 -8.07
N SER A 46 2.73 -2.49 -8.57
CA SER A 46 2.88 -1.81 -9.87
C SER A 46 3.77 -0.57 -9.81
N GLU A 47 4.48 -0.32 -8.70
CA GLU A 47 5.33 0.88 -8.49
C GLU A 47 4.54 2.20 -8.42
N GLY A 48 3.23 2.14 -8.22
CA GLY A 48 2.38 3.28 -7.99
C GLY A 48 2.65 3.95 -6.65
N ARG A 49 2.36 5.25 -6.54
CA ARG A 49 2.57 6.05 -5.34
C ARG A 49 1.25 6.49 -4.70
N LEU A 50 1.29 6.75 -3.40
CA LEU A 50 0.18 7.33 -2.66
C LEU A 50 0.37 8.84 -2.58
N ALA A 51 -0.74 9.59 -2.50
CA ALA A 51 -0.69 11.01 -2.20
C ALA A 51 -0.17 11.26 -0.78
N ASP A 52 0.46 12.42 -0.55
CA ASP A 52 1.07 12.75 0.74
C ASP A 52 0.08 12.67 1.90
N GLN A 53 -1.16 13.17 1.70
CA GLN A 53 -2.20 13.09 2.72
C GLN A 53 -2.54 11.64 3.12
N ALA A 54 -2.62 10.72 2.15
CA ALA A 54 -2.88 9.31 2.42
C ALA A 54 -1.70 8.67 3.17
N THR A 55 -0.48 8.98 2.73
CA THR A 55 0.76 8.47 3.33
C THR A 55 0.91 8.93 4.78
N LEU A 56 0.77 10.23 5.04
CA LEU A 56 0.85 10.80 6.38
C LEU A 56 -0.23 10.24 7.29
N ARG A 57 -1.44 10.03 6.78
CA ARG A 57 -2.52 9.41 7.55
C ARG A 57 -2.16 8.00 8.00
N ILE A 58 -1.70 7.14 7.09
CA ILE A 58 -1.24 5.78 7.42
C ILE A 58 -0.14 5.84 8.49
N LEU A 59 0.88 6.69 8.29
CA LEU A 59 1.99 6.81 9.23
C LEU A 59 1.57 7.27 10.63
N ASN A 60 0.64 8.23 10.71
CA ASN A 60 0.17 8.74 11.99
C ASN A 60 -0.74 7.75 12.71
N GLU A 61 -1.64 7.07 12.01
CA GLU A 61 -2.52 6.05 12.58
C GLU A 61 -1.70 4.84 13.08
N THR A 62 -0.74 4.36 12.27
CA THR A 62 0.17 3.28 12.67
C THR A 62 1.05 3.68 13.86
N ALA A 63 1.63 4.88 13.85
CA ALA A 63 2.41 5.36 14.98
C ALA A 63 1.58 5.50 16.27
N THR A 64 0.29 5.83 16.15
CA THR A 64 -0.62 5.89 17.31
C THR A 64 -0.87 4.50 17.87
N ILE A 65 -1.13 3.51 17.02
CA ILE A 65 -1.30 2.11 17.43
C ILE A 65 -0.03 1.60 18.11
N LEU A 66 1.12 1.72 17.44
CA LEU A 66 2.40 1.22 17.95
C LEU A 66 2.82 1.88 19.28
N ARG A 67 2.51 3.17 19.48
CA ARG A 67 2.77 3.85 20.76
C ARG A 67 1.90 3.35 21.90
N SER A 68 0.72 2.83 21.61
CA SER A 68 -0.20 2.29 22.62
C SER A 68 0.15 0.87 23.05
N GLU A 69 0.99 0.18 22.27
CA GLU A 69 1.44 -1.17 22.57
C GLU A 69 2.51 -1.18 23.68
N LYS A 70 2.57 -2.29 24.43
CA LYS A 70 3.60 -2.48 25.44
C LYS A 70 4.96 -2.72 24.76
N ASN A 71 6.04 -2.29 25.41
CA ASN A 71 7.40 -2.60 24.95
C ASN A 71 7.67 -4.12 24.84
N MET A 72 7.04 -4.92 25.70
CA MET A 72 7.05 -6.38 25.63
C MET A 72 5.69 -6.85 25.11
N LEU A 73 5.68 -7.46 23.92
CA LEU A 73 4.49 -7.99 23.28
C LEU A 73 4.30 -9.46 23.69
N ASP A 74 3.12 -9.78 24.20
CA ASP A 74 2.72 -11.15 24.53
C ASP A 74 1.88 -11.71 23.38
N LEU A 75 2.35 -12.78 22.72
CA LEU A 75 1.68 -13.42 21.57
C LEU A 75 1.51 -14.92 21.81
N GLU A 76 0.36 -15.47 21.43
CA GLU A 76 0.07 -16.90 21.49
C GLU A 76 0.37 -17.59 20.14
N ALA A 77 0.72 -18.88 20.17
CA ALA A 77 0.99 -19.66 18.96
C ALA A 77 -0.29 -20.14 18.25
N PRO A 78 -0.27 -20.39 16.92
CA PRO A 78 0.75 -20.02 15.94
C PRO A 78 0.58 -18.57 15.44
N ILE A 79 1.71 -17.90 15.21
CA ILE A 79 1.74 -16.46 14.93
C ILE A 79 1.63 -16.15 13.43
N THR A 80 2.20 -16.99 12.57
CA THR A 80 2.09 -16.83 11.11
C THR A 80 2.13 -18.21 10.46
N GLY A 81 0.97 -18.70 10.00
CA GLY A 81 0.84 -19.99 9.33
C GLY A 81 -0.31 -20.83 9.90
N THR A 82 -1.08 -21.45 9.01
CA THR A 82 -2.15 -22.41 9.32
C THR A 82 -1.58 -23.62 10.06
N LEU A 83 -2.17 -23.99 11.21
CA LEU A 83 -2.18 -25.40 11.60
C LEU A 83 -2.82 -26.15 10.43
N SER A 84 -2.08 -27.11 9.88
CA SER A 84 -2.52 -27.92 8.74
C SER A 84 -3.78 -28.71 9.08
#